data_AF-A4G7C4-F1
#
_entry.id   AF-A4G7C4-F1
#
_cell.length_a   1.000
_cell.length_b   1.000
_cell.length_c   1.000
_cell.angle_alpha   90.00
_cell.angle_beta   90.00
_cell.angle_gamma   90.00
#
_symmetry.space_group_name_H-M   'P 1'
#
loop_
_entity.id
_entity.type
_entity.pdbx_description
1 polymer ?
#
loop_
_entity_poly.entity_id
_entity_poly.type
_entity_poly.pdbx_seq_one_letter_code
_entity_poly.pdbx_strand_id
1 'polypeptide(L)'
;MPQPPAYNRTKDFTEDFGSETDHSALNAELDKASNSINDIRTNLAILQADDGKLNPNVITTDSISEDVRNDLSQGILAAVGSSVEDAAASAAAAALSETHLADAVTQVNAFKVAAAASEASALASKNTATSEAAAALASKTTVVAAEANVTILASDVAAAKLATDANAASTLANKNASDTNATNAALSASSSDASKVTALAAAADADADRIAAQAAAAAAAASEAAINPANLVHRTSAESIAGVKTFADSPVVPTPSVGDASAKAASTAFVAANFSSAAENAAGTVEGKSVDPLGIREAFNAAGTAPVYACRAWVNFNGTGTVAIRGSGNVSSITDTGVGDYVVNFMAAMPDANYSATGMASTDSTTGGQMPSVWTIDSTQTTSAYQVRTGKPSIPGVAAQGLADLVNVNIAFFR
;
A
#
# COMPACT_ATOMS: atom_id res chain seq x y z
N MET A 1 78.15 60.37 60.89
CA MET A 1 78.21 61.45 61.89
C MET A 1 78.72 62.72 61.19
N PRO A 2 78.36 63.94 61.62
CA PRO A 2 78.93 65.16 61.04
C PRO A 2 80.44 65.21 61.28
N GLN A 3 81.21 65.58 60.25
CA GLN A 3 82.65 65.74 60.39
C GLN A 3 82.97 66.95 61.27
N PRO A 4 83.94 66.86 62.20
CA PRO A 4 84.36 68.02 62.98
C PRO A 4 84.94 69.12 62.06
N PRO A 5 84.88 70.41 62.45
CA PRO A 5 85.44 71.50 61.64
C PRO A 5 86.95 71.30 61.35
N ALA A 6 87.43 71.82 60.22
CA ALA A 6 88.87 71.85 59.93
C ALA A 6 89.60 72.71 60.95
N TYR A 7 90.75 72.26 61.44
CA TYR A 7 91.60 73.10 62.26
C TYR A 7 92.53 73.91 61.38
N ASN A 8 92.49 75.24 61.54
CA ASN A 8 93.37 76.16 60.83
C ASN A 8 94.01 77.10 61.85
N ARG A 9 95.35 77.20 61.85
CA ARG A 9 96.07 78.06 62.80
C ARG A 9 95.67 79.52 62.55
N THR A 10 95.24 80.21 63.59
CA THR A 10 94.82 81.63 63.52
C THR A 10 95.82 82.59 64.15
N LYS A 11 96.66 82.11 65.08
CA LYS A 11 97.70 82.92 65.70
C LYS A 11 99.01 82.77 64.93
N ASP A 12 99.60 83.90 64.55
CA ASP A 12 100.99 83.95 64.10
C ASP A 12 101.82 84.67 65.16
N PHE A 13 102.75 83.93 65.77
CA PHE A 13 103.61 84.49 66.82
C PHE A 13 104.68 85.43 66.28
N THR A 14 104.92 85.46 64.96
CA THR A 14 105.87 86.41 64.34
C THR A 14 105.28 87.80 64.12
N GLU A 15 103.96 87.99 64.27
CA GLU A 15 103.28 89.28 64.11
C GLU A 15 103.11 90.08 65.42
N ASP A 16 103.28 89.46 66.60
CA ASP A 16 103.29 90.18 67.89
C ASP A 16 104.71 90.60 68.26
N PHE A 17 104.87 91.89 68.63
CA PHE A 17 106.13 92.60 68.89
C PHE A 17 107.28 91.79 69.52
N GLY A 18 108.45 91.79 68.86
CA GLY A 18 109.76 91.54 69.50
C GLY A 18 110.54 90.38 68.88
N SER A 19 111.84 90.57 68.67
CA SER A 19 112.76 89.62 68.02
C SER A 19 113.10 88.41 68.90
N GLU A 20 112.09 87.63 69.28
CA GLU A 20 112.24 86.38 70.01
C GLU A 20 112.50 85.27 68.99
N THR A 21 113.70 84.68 69.05
CA THR A 21 114.19 83.71 68.04
C THR A 21 113.33 82.46 67.90
N ASP A 22 112.46 82.16 68.87
CA ASP A 22 111.76 80.88 68.98
C ASP A 22 110.35 80.89 68.33
N HIS A 23 109.83 82.06 67.97
CA HIS A 23 108.46 82.19 67.43
C HIS A 23 108.25 81.46 66.10
N SER A 24 109.27 81.43 65.24
CA SER A 24 109.22 80.68 63.98
C SER A 24 109.12 79.16 64.20
N ALA A 25 109.79 78.63 65.24
CA ALA A 25 109.74 77.22 65.60
C ALA A 25 108.38 76.84 66.22
N LEU A 26 107.82 77.71 67.09
CA LEU A 26 106.47 77.54 67.65
C LEU A 26 105.40 77.50 66.54
N ASN A 27 105.47 78.41 65.58
CA ASN A 27 104.60 78.40 64.41
C ASN A 27 104.73 77.09 63.62
N ALA A 28 105.95 76.62 63.35
CA ALA A 28 106.18 75.37 62.62
C ALA A 28 105.60 74.13 63.35
N GLU A 29 105.71 74.07 64.68
CA GLU A 29 105.10 72.99 65.47
C GLU A 29 103.57 73.06 65.47
N LEU A 30 102.99 74.26 65.54
CA LEU A 30 101.54 74.44 65.44
C LEU A 30 100.99 74.10 64.04
N ASP A 31 101.78 74.31 62.99
CA ASP A 31 101.43 73.89 61.63
C ASP A 31 101.46 72.36 61.49
N LYS A 32 102.47 71.70 62.08
CA LYS A 32 102.51 70.22 62.15
C LYS A 32 101.31 69.68 62.94
N ALA A 33 100.97 70.28 64.07
CA ALA A 33 99.80 69.90 64.85
C ALA A 33 98.51 70.08 64.03
N SER A 34 98.39 71.18 63.27
CA SER A 34 97.25 71.42 62.38
C SER A 34 97.10 70.35 61.31
N ASN A 35 98.22 69.97 60.67
CA ASN A 35 98.22 68.90 59.66
C ASN A 35 97.82 67.57 60.27
N SER A 36 98.40 67.19 61.41
CA SER A 36 98.05 65.95 62.11
C SER A 36 96.57 65.88 62.49
N ILE A 37 95.99 66.98 62.99
CA ILE A 37 94.57 67.05 63.32
C ILE A 37 93.68 66.87 62.07
N ASN A 38 94.05 67.51 60.96
CA ASN A 38 93.30 67.37 59.70
C ASN A 38 93.47 65.99 59.04
N ASP A 39 94.61 65.32 59.22
CA ASP A 39 94.81 63.92 58.78
C ASP A 39 93.95 62.95 59.59
N ILE A 40 93.88 63.13 60.92
CA ILE A 40 92.98 62.35 61.78
C ILE A 40 91.53 62.54 61.35
N ARG A 41 91.13 63.77 61.00
CA ARG A 41 89.80 64.04 60.44
C ARG A 41 89.54 63.24 59.17
N THR A 42 90.53 63.17 58.27
CA THR A 42 90.42 62.41 57.01
C THR A 42 90.29 60.92 57.27
N ASN A 43 91.08 60.35 58.20
CA ASN A 43 90.96 58.94 58.59
C ASN A 43 89.61 58.64 59.26
N LEU A 44 89.10 59.55 60.10
CA LEU A 44 87.78 59.43 60.69
C LEU A 44 86.66 59.46 59.63
N ALA A 45 86.81 60.25 58.57
CA ALA A 45 85.87 60.25 57.45
C ALA A 45 85.84 58.90 56.72
N ILE A 46 87.00 58.26 56.53
CA ILE A 46 87.10 56.92 55.93
C ILE A 46 86.45 55.86 56.84
N LEU A 47 86.75 55.89 58.13
CA LEU A 47 86.16 54.96 59.11
C LEU A 47 84.64 55.15 59.25
N GLN A 48 84.14 56.38 59.15
CA GLN A 48 82.70 56.64 59.18
C GLN A 48 81.98 56.26 57.88
N ALA A 49 82.71 56.08 56.78
CA ALA A 49 82.17 55.61 55.50
C ALA A 49 82.20 54.08 55.36
N ASP A 50 82.75 53.36 56.34
CA ASP A 50 82.78 51.90 56.35
C ASP A 50 81.34 51.34 56.45
N ASP A 51 80.82 50.79 55.34
CA ASP A 51 79.44 50.31 55.17
C ASP A 51 79.29 48.80 55.43
N GLY A 52 80.32 48.16 55.98
CA GLY A 52 80.32 46.72 56.30
C GLY A 52 80.48 45.81 55.10
N LYS A 53 80.76 46.33 53.89
CA LYS A 53 81.14 45.50 52.73
C LYS A 53 82.64 45.23 52.72
N LEU A 54 83.00 44.00 52.39
CA LEU A 54 84.38 43.63 52.11
C LEU A 54 84.74 44.05 50.68
N ASN A 55 85.94 44.62 50.51
CA ASN A 55 86.42 44.97 49.17
C ASN A 55 86.64 43.72 48.30
N PRO A 56 86.44 43.82 46.97
CA PRO A 56 86.79 42.75 46.05
C PRO A 56 88.26 42.32 46.24
N ASN A 57 88.53 41.02 46.19
CA ASN A 57 89.85 40.38 46.40
C ASN A 57 90.38 40.38 47.84
N VAL A 58 89.58 40.78 48.84
CA VAL A 58 89.93 40.62 50.27
C VAL A 58 89.74 39.16 50.74
N ILE A 59 88.79 38.44 50.14
CA ILE A 59 88.56 37.02 50.42
C ILE A 59 89.28 36.17 49.37
N THR A 60 90.31 35.45 49.78
CA THR A 60 90.95 34.37 49.01
C THR A 60 90.43 33.00 49.49
N THR A 61 90.69 31.92 48.76
CA THR A 61 90.34 30.55 49.18
C THR A 61 90.86 30.19 50.57
N ASP A 62 91.96 30.82 50.99
CA ASP A 62 92.64 30.58 52.27
C ASP A 62 92.01 31.39 53.41
N SER A 63 91.25 32.43 53.08
CA SER A 63 90.55 33.29 54.05
C SER A 63 89.16 32.76 54.46
N ILE A 64 88.67 31.71 53.77
CA ILE A 64 87.39 31.06 54.06
C ILE A 64 87.68 29.81 54.90
N SER A 65 86.92 29.61 55.98
CA SER A 65 87.08 28.43 56.85
C SER A 65 86.71 27.13 56.12
N GLU A 66 87.28 26.02 56.60
CA GLU A 66 86.99 24.67 56.11
C GLU A 66 85.47 24.39 56.10
N ASP A 67 84.77 24.78 57.16
CA ASP A 67 83.32 24.56 57.33
C ASP A 67 82.50 25.28 56.25
N VAL A 68 82.79 26.57 56.00
CA VAL A 68 82.06 27.35 54.99
C VAL A 68 82.35 26.83 53.58
N ARG A 69 83.59 26.37 53.33
CA ARG A 69 83.96 25.74 52.06
C ARG A 69 83.21 24.41 51.86
N ASN A 70 83.09 23.61 52.92
CA ASN A 70 82.37 22.35 52.89
C ASN A 70 80.87 22.57 52.66
N ASP A 71 80.24 23.51 53.35
CA ASP A 71 78.82 23.85 53.16
C ASP A 71 78.54 24.35 51.73
N LEU A 72 79.40 25.21 51.18
CA LEU A 72 79.27 25.67 49.81
C LEU A 72 79.41 24.52 48.80
N SER A 73 80.38 23.62 49.02
CA SER A 73 80.57 22.45 48.15
C SER A 73 79.37 21.49 48.22
N GLN A 74 78.85 21.22 49.42
CA GLN A 74 77.69 20.35 49.61
C GLN A 74 76.42 20.94 49.00
N GLY A 75 76.22 22.25 49.14
CA GLY A 75 75.10 22.95 48.48
C GLY A 75 75.17 22.87 46.97
N ILE A 76 76.36 23.05 46.38
CA ILE A 76 76.57 22.89 44.93
C ILE A 76 76.34 21.44 44.49
N LEU A 77 76.89 20.47 45.22
CA LEU A 77 76.72 19.04 44.94
C LEU A 77 75.25 18.60 45.00
N ALA A 78 74.49 19.08 45.99
CA ALA A 78 73.06 18.80 46.11
C ALA A 78 72.25 19.43 44.96
N ALA A 79 72.55 20.67 44.58
CA ALA A 79 71.88 21.34 43.46
C ALA A 79 72.17 20.65 42.12
N VAL A 80 73.43 20.24 41.89
CA VAL A 80 73.82 19.46 40.72
C VAL A 80 73.12 18.10 40.71
N GLY A 81 73.06 17.40 41.85
CA GLY A 81 72.34 16.13 41.98
C GLY A 81 70.87 16.23 41.59
N SER A 82 70.14 17.22 42.13
CA SER A 82 68.74 17.46 41.79
C SER A 82 68.55 17.74 40.30
N SER A 83 69.43 18.55 39.69
CA SER A 83 69.33 18.87 38.26
C SER A 83 69.56 17.64 37.35
N VAL A 84 70.44 16.73 37.76
CA VAL A 84 70.72 15.48 37.03
C VAL A 84 69.55 14.50 37.17
N GLU A 85 68.94 14.42 38.35
CA GLU A 85 67.74 13.60 38.58
C GLU A 85 66.54 14.10 37.75
N ASP A 86 66.32 15.41 37.69
CA ASP A 86 65.28 16.02 36.85
C ASP A 86 65.51 15.75 35.35
N ALA A 87 66.77 15.87 34.90
CA ALA A 87 67.14 15.56 33.51
C ALA A 87 66.92 14.07 33.17
N ALA A 88 67.30 13.16 34.08
CA ALA A 88 67.10 11.72 33.90
C ALA A 88 65.60 11.35 33.83
N ALA A 89 64.76 11.98 34.67
CA ALA A 89 63.31 11.78 34.64
C ALA A 89 62.69 12.25 33.30
N SER A 90 63.14 13.40 32.78
CA SER A 90 62.68 13.92 31.48
C SER A 90 63.04 13.00 30.30
N ALA A 91 64.23 12.39 30.33
CA ALA A 91 64.68 11.44 29.30
C ALA A 91 63.89 10.11 29.35
N ALA A 92 63.59 9.61 30.55
CA ALA A 92 62.77 8.41 30.73
C ALA A 92 61.32 8.61 30.22
N ALA A 93 60.75 9.79 30.43
CA ALA A 93 59.42 10.13 29.94
C ALA A 93 59.35 10.17 28.40
N ALA A 94 60.40 10.68 27.73
CA ALA A 94 60.49 10.69 26.27
C ALA A 94 60.55 9.26 25.67
N ALA A 95 61.33 8.36 26.28
CA ALA A 95 61.44 6.97 25.83
C ALA A 95 60.11 6.18 25.97
N LEU A 96 59.33 6.45 27.02
CA LEU A 96 57.99 5.88 27.17
C LEU A 96 57.03 6.34 26.06
N SER A 97 57.14 7.60 25.61
CA SER A 97 56.34 8.14 24.51
C SER A 97 56.63 7.48 23.15
N GLU A 98 57.90 7.15 22.86
CA GLU A 98 58.26 6.44 21.63
C GLU A 98 57.71 5.00 21.60
N THR A 99 57.72 4.33 22.75
CA THR A 99 57.14 2.98 22.90
C THR A 99 55.63 3.00 22.66
N HIS A 100 54.92 3.99 23.24
CA HIS A 100 53.48 4.16 23.02
C HIS A 100 53.14 4.42 21.55
N LEU A 101 54.02 5.09 20.79
CA LEU A 101 53.81 5.32 19.36
C LEU A 101 53.91 4.01 18.56
N ALA A 102 54.86 3.12 18.89
CA ALA A 102 55.01 1.81 18.27
C ALA A 102 53.79 0.90 18.54
N ASP A 103 53.26 0.93 19.76
CA ASP A 103 52.05 0.20 20.13
C ASP A 103 50.82 0.73 19.37
N ALA A 104 50.68 2.05 19.23
CA ALA A 104 49.61 2.68 18.46
C ALA A 104 49.65 2.27 16.99
N VAL A 105 50.84 2.25 16.37
CA VAL A 105 51.01 1.79 14.98
C VAL A 105 50.62 0.31 14.82
N THR A 106 50.99 -0.53 15.79
CA THR A 106 50.63 -1.96 15.79
C THR A 106 49.12 -2.16 15.87
N GLN A 107 48.44 -1.42 16.76
CA GLN A 107 46.98 -1.46 16.86
C GLN A 107 46.29 -0.99 15.58
N VAL A 108 46.76 0.11 14.97
CA VAL A 108 46.23 0.62 13.69
C VAL A 108 46.37 -0.42 12.58
N ASN A 109 47.51 -1.13 12.50
CA ASN A 109 47.71 -2.19 11.52
C ASN A 109 46.79 -3.39 11.78
N ALA A 110 46.60 -3.79 13.05
CA ALA A 110 45.65 -4.83 13.41
C ALA A 110 44.21 -4.47 13.01
N PHE A 111 43.79 -3.22 13.24
CA PHE A 111 42.47 -2.74 12.80
C PHE A 111 42.32 -2.77 11.28
N LYS A 112 43.35 -2.37 10.52
CA LYS A 112 43.32 -2.44 9.06
C LYS A 112 43.17 -3.88 8.54
N VAL A 113 43.88 -4.83 9.15
CA VAL A 113 43.76 -6.25 8.79
C VAL A 113 42.37 -6.80 9.12
N ALA A 114 41.83 -6.46 10.29
CA ALA A 114 40.49 -6.86 10.69
C ALA A 114 39.40 -6.28 9.76
N ALA A 115 39.53 -5.01 9.35
CA ALA A 115 38.64 -4.38 8.40
C ALA A 115 38.66 -5.08 7.04
N ALA A 116 39.86 -5.36 6.50
CA ALA A 116 40.00 -6.08 5.23
C ALA A 116 39.41 -7.50 5.28
N ALA A 117 39.57 -8.22 6.41
CA ALA A 117 38.95 -9.53 6.61
C ALA A 117 37.42 -9.45 6.65
N SER A 118 36.87 -8.42 7.31
CA SER A 118 35.42 -8.18 7.34
C SER A 118 34.86 -7.89 5.94
N GLU A 119 35.54 -7.06 5.14
CA GLU A 119 35.15 -6.77 3.76
C GLU A 119 35.17 -8.02 2.87
N ALA A 120 36.21 -8.85 3.00
CA ALA A 120 36.31 -10.11 2.27
C ALA A 120 35.17 -11.08 2.62
N SER A 121 34.83 -11.19 3.92
CA SER A 121 33.70 -12.02 4.36
C SER A 121 32.37 -11.50 3.83
N ALA A 122 32.16 -10.18 3.83
CA ALA A 122 30.94 -9.58 3.29
C ALA A 122 30.79 -9.82 1.78
N LEU A 123 31.90 -9.73 1.03
CA LEU A 123 31.91 -10.03 -0.40
C LEU A 123 31.60 -11.51 -0.68
N ALA A 124 32.15 -12.43 0.12
CA ALA A 124 31.84 -13.85 0.01
C ALA A 124 30.34 -14.13 0.25
N SER A 125 29.75 -13.55 1.30
CA SER A 125 28.31 -13.67 1.58
C SER A 125 27.44 -13.11 0.45
N LYS A 126 27.83 -11.97 -0.13
CA LYS A 126 27.12 -11.37 -1.27
C LYS A 126 27.18 -12.27 -2.51
N ASN A 127 28.32 -12.89 -2.78
CA ASN A 127 28.47 -13.82 -3.90
C ASN A 127 27.61 -15.08 -3.72
N THR A 128 27.60 -15.67 -2.52
CA THR A 128 26.72 -16.81 -2.21
C THR A 128 25.24 -16.47 -2.44
N ALA A 129 24.77 -15.34 -1.90
CA ALA A 129 23.39 -14.90 -2.09
C ALA A 129 23.04 -14.66 -3.58
N THR A 130 24.00 -14.17 -4.37
CA THR A 130 23.82 -13.97 -5.82
C THR A 130 23.70 -15.31 -6.55
N SER A 131 24.52 -16.30 -6.20
CA SER A 131 24.44 -17.65 -6.78
C SER A 131 23.14 -18.36 -6.41
N GLU A 132 22.68 -18.24 -5.17
CA GLU A 132 21.39 -18.79 -4.71
C GLU A 132 20.21 -18.14 -5.46
N ALA A 133 20.23 -16.81 -5.62
CA ALA A 133 19.22 -16.09 -6.41
C ALA A 133 19.20 -16.54 -7.88
N ALA A 134 20.36 -16.76 -8.48
CA ALA A 134 20.47 -17.26 -9.85
C ALA A 134 19.91 -18.70 -9.98
N ALA A 135 20.21 -19.58 -9.04
CA ALA A 135 19.65 -20.95 -9.00
C ALA A 135 18.13 -20.94 -8.81
N ALA A 136 17.60 -20.08 -7.94
CA ALA A 136 16.17 -19.91 -7.75
C ALA A 136 15.46 -19.39 -9.02
N LEU A 137 16.08 -18.45 -9.74
CA LEU A 137 15.54 -17.95 -11.00
C LEU A 137 15.53 -19.04 -12.10
N ALA A 138 16.59 -19.84 -12.18
CA ALA A 138 16.64 -20.98 -13.11
C ALA A 138 15.53 -21.99 -12.80
N SER A 139 15.33 -22.34 -11.53
CA SER A 139 14.25 -23.22 -11.09
C SER A 139 12.87 -22.64 -11.45
N LYS A 140 12.63 -21.36 -11.14
CA LYS A 140 11.37 -20.67 -11.51
C LYS A 140 11.12 -20.71 -13.02
N THR A 141 12.15 -20.51 -13.83
CA THR A 141 12.05 -20.58 -15.29
C THR A 141 11.64 -21.97 -15.76
N THR A 142 12.19 -23.04 -15.16
CA THR A 142 11.80 -24.41 -15.49
C THR A 142 10.35 -24.73 -15.10
N VAL A 143 9.87 -24.20 -13.97
CA VAL A 143 8.46 -24.37 -13.55
C VAL A 143 7.52 -23.66 -14.53
N VAL A 144 7.81 -22.42 -14.91
CA VAL A 144 7.01 -21.68 -15.89
C VAL A 144 6.96 -22.41 -17.24
N ALA A 145 8.08 -22.98 -17.70
CA ALA A 145 8.11 -23.78 -18.92
C ALA A 145 7.25 -25.05 -18.80
N ALA A 146 7.26 -25.72 -17.63
CA ALA A 146 6.41 -26.87 -17.38
C ALA A 146 4.92 -26.50 -17.34
N GLU A 147 4.56 -25.40 -16.68
CA GLU A 147 3.18 -24.87 -16.64
C GLU A 147 2.67 -24.51 -18.03
N ALA A 148 3.50 -23.88 -18.87
CA ALA A 148 3.17 -23.61 -20.25
C ALA A 148 2.90 -24.90 -21.04
N ASN A 149 3.72 -25.93 -20.84
CA ASN A 149 3.55 -27.22 -21.50
C ASN A 149 2.26 -27.94 -21.05
N VAL A 150 1.92 -27.88 -19.76
CA VAL A 150 0.65 -28.41 -19.23
C VAL A 150 -0.55 -27.68 -19.85
N THR A 151 -0.45 -26.36 -20.02
CA THR A 151 -1.51 -25.55 -20.64
C THR A 151 -1.73 -25.94 -22.11
N ILE A 152 -0.65 -26.14 -22.86
CA ILE A 152 -0.71 -26.61 -24.25
C ILE A 152 -1.37 -27.99 -24.32
N LEU A 153 -0.91 -28.95 -23.51
CA LEU A 153 -1.50 -30.30 -23.46
C LEU A 153 -2.98 -30.27 -23.09
N ALA A 154 -3.39 -29.42 -22.15
CA ALA A 154 -4.80 -29.25 -21.80
C ALA A 154 -5.63 -28.72 -22.98
N SER A 155 -5.08 -27.77 -23.75
CA SER A 155 -5.74 -27.24 -24.95
C SER A 155 -5.88 -28.29 -26.06
N ASP A 156 -4.86 -29.13 -26.26
CA ASP A 156 -4.90 -30.22 -27.24
C ASP A 156 -5.94 -31.28 -26.86
N VAL A 157 -6.03 -31.62 -25.57
CA VAL A 157 -7.06 -32.54 -25.05
C VAL A 157 -8.46 -31.96 -25.24
N ALA A 158 -8.65 -30.67 -24.97
CA ALA A 158 -9.93 -30.00 -25.20
C ALA A 158 -10.32 -30.00 -26.68
N ALA A 159 -9.36 -29.74 -27.58
CA ALA A 159 -9.57 -29.80 -29.03
C ALA A 159 -9.94 -31.22 -29.50
N ALA A 160 -9.25 -32.25 -29.01
CA ALA A 160 -9.55 -33.64 -29.32
C ALA A 160 -10.94 -34.06 -28.84
N LYS A 161 -11.34 -33.60 -27.64
CA LYS A 161 -12.69 -33.84 -27.11
C LYS A 161 -13.75 -33.17 -27.98
N LEU A 162 -13.56 -31.91 -28.37
CA LEU A 162 -14.51 -31.18 -29.21
C LEU A 162 -14.68 -31.86 -30.57
N ALA A 163 -13.58 -32.34 -31.18
CA ALA A 163 -13.64 -33.11 -32.43
C ALA A 163 -14.43 -34.42 -32.27
N THR A 164 -14.26 -35.11 -31.15
CA THR A 164 -15.01 -36.34 -30.82
C THR A 164 -16.50 -36.06 -30.65
N ASP A 165 -16.84 -35.01 -29.89
CA ASP A 165 -18.23 -34.59 -29.67
C ASP A 165 -18.89 -34.16 -30.99
N ALA A 166 -18.17 -33.45 -31.86
CA ALA A 166 -18.67 -33.05 -33.19
C ALA A 166 -18.96 -34.26 -34.09
N ASN A 167 -18.08 -35.27 -34.09
CA ASN A 167 -18.30 -36.52 -34.82
C ASN A 167 -19.52 -37.30 -34.27
N ALA A 168 -19.68 -37.35 -32.96
CA ALA A 168 -20.85 -37.97 -32.32
C ALA A 168 -22.16 -37.24 -32.69
N ALA A 169 -22.16 -35.91 -32.68
CA ALA A 169 -23.31 -35.10 -33.08
C ALA A 169 -23.68 -35.32 -34.55
N SER A 170 -22.69 -35.35 -35.46
CA SER A 170 -22.89 -35.65 -36.88
C SER A 170 -23.49 -37.06 -37.09
N THR A 171 -23.00 -38.05 -36.34
CA THR A 171 -23.52 -39.42 -36.38
C THR A 171 -24.99 -39.48 -35.95
N LEU A 172 -25.33 -38.78 -34.86
CA LEU A 172 -26.71 -38.71 -34.37
C LEU A 172 -27.63 -37.97 -35.36
N ALA A 173 -27.17 -36.88 -35.97
CA ALA A 173 -27.93 -36.15 -36.98
C ALA A 173 -28.23 -37.03 -38.20
N ASN A 174 -27.24 -37.76 -38.70
CA ASN A 174 -27.41 -38.70 -39.81
C ASN A 174 -28.40 -39.83 -39.45
N LYS A 175 -28.33 -40.35 -38.24
CA LYS A 175 -29.28 -41.35 -37.75
C LYS A 175 -30.70 -40.78 -37.71
N ASN A 176 -30.90 -39.61 -37.12
CA ASN A 176 -32.21 -38.97 -37.03
C ASN A 176 -32.81 -38.68 -38.42
N ALA A 177 -31.98 -38.27 -39.39
CA ALA A 177 -32.43 -38.08 -40.77
C ALA A 177 -32.87 -39.40 -41.41
N SER A 178 -32.12 -40.49 -41.18
CA SER A 178 -32.49 -41.83 -41.64
C SER A 178 -33.81 -42.31 -41.00
N ASP A 179 -33.97 -42.15 -39.69
CA ASP A 179 -35.18 -42.54 -38.96
C ASP A 179 -36.40 -41.73 -39.42
N THR A 180 -36.22 -40.45 -39.71
CA THR A 180 -37.26 -39.57 -40.28
C THR A 180 -37.67 -40.05 -41.68
N ASN A 181 -36.71 -40.38 -42.53
CA ASN A 181 -36.99 -40.90 -43.87
C ASN A 181 -37.74 -42.25 -43.81
N ALA A 182 -37.34 -43.15 -42.92
CA ALA A 182 -38.04 -44.42 -42.71
C ALA A 182 -39.49 -44.20 -42.23
N THR A 183 -39.69 -43.25 -41.31
CA THR A 183 -41.03 -42.87 -40.81
C THR A 183 -41.91 -42.30 -41.92
N ASN A 184 -41.37 -41.38 -42.74
CA ASN A 184 -42.09 -40.80 -43.87
C ASN A 184 -42.47 -41.85 -44.93
N ALA A 185 -41.58 -42.80 -45.20
CA ALA A 185 -41.87 -43.90 -46.11
C ALA A 185 -43.01 -44.80 -45.59
N ALA A 186 -43.00 -45.12 -44.29
CA ALA A 186 -44.07 -45.90 -43.65
C ALA A 186 -45.42 -45.16 -43.68
N LEU A 187 -45.42 -43.84 -43.41
CA LEU A 187 -46.63 -43.02 -43.46
C LEU A 187 -47.21 -42.95 -44.89
N SER A 188 -46.33 -42.83 -45.89
CA SER A 188 -46.71 -42.82 -47.31
C SER A 188 -47.31 -44.15 -47.78
N ALA A 189 -46.79 -45.28 -47.27
CA ALA A 189 -47.37 -46.59 -47.53
C ALA A 189 -48.77 -46.74 -46.91
N SER A 190 -48.91 -46.32 -45.64
CA SER A 190 -50.19 -46.37 -44.92
C SER A 190 -51.27 -45.48 -45.57
N SER A 191 -50.91 -44.29 -46.05
CA SER A 191 -51.86 -43.41 -46.76
C SER A 191 -52.31 -43.98 -48.11
N SER A 192 -51.41 -44.65 -48.83
CA SER A 192 -51.73 -45.41 -50.04
C SER A 192 -52.73 -46.54 -49.73
N ASP A 193 -52.51 -47.30 -48.66
CA ASP A 193 -53.41 -48.39 -48.28
C ASP A 193 -54.79 -47.88 -47.83
N ALA A 194 -54.83 -46.77 -47.06
CA ALA A 194 -56.09 -46.11 -46.71
C ALA A 194 -56.88 -45.64 -47.95
N SER A 195 -56.18 -45.13 -48.96
CA SER A 195 -56.79 -44.73 -50.24
C SER A 195 -57.39 -45.92 -50.98
N LYS A 196 -56.70 -47.07 -51.01
CA LYS A 196 -57.23 -48.32 -51.59
C LYS A 196 -58.47 -48.82 -50.85
N VAL A 197 -58.46 -48.79 -49.51
CA VAL A 197 -59.62 -49.20 -48.69
C VAL A 197 -60.82 -48.32 -48.99
N THR A 198 -60.62 -47.00 -49.11
CA THR A 198 -61.68 -46.05 -49.45
C THR A 198 -62.28 -46.33 -50.84
N ALA A 199 -61.42 -46.60 -51.83
CA ALA A 199 -61.86 -46.98 -53.17
C ALA A 199 -62.63 -48.31 -53.20
N LEU A 200 -62.18 -49.31 -52.44
CA LEU A 200 -62.86 -50.58 -52.28
C LEU A 200 -64.22 -50.43 -51.59
N ALA A 201 -64.32 -49.60 -50.55
CA ALA A 201 -65.57 -49.30 -49.87
C ALA A 201 -66.57 -48.62 -50.81
N ALA A 202 -66.14 -47.60 -51.56
CA ALA A 202 -66.98 -46.94 -52.55
C ALA A 202 -67.44 -47.88 -53.68
N ALA A 203 -66.57 -48.79 -54.13
CA ALA A 203 -66.94 -49.81 -55.10
C ALA A 203 -67.96 -50.81 -54.53
N ALA A 204 -67.80 -51.21 -53.26
CA ALA A 204 -68.73 -52.10 -52.57
C ALA A 204 -70.11 -51.44 -52.36
N ASP A 205 -70.16 -50.16 -51.99
CA ASP A 205 -71.40 -49.39 -51.88
C ASP A 205 -72.10 -49.29 -53.24
N ALA A 206 -71.36 -48.98 -54.30
CA ALA A 206 -71.91 -48.92 -55.66
C ALA A 206 -72.45 -50.28 -56.14
N ASP A 207 -71.78 -51.39 -55.81
CA ASP A 207 -72.27 -52.73 -56.13
C ASP A 207 -73.49 -53.11 -55.27
N ALA A 208 -73.52 -52.71 -53.99
CA ALA A 208 -74.69 -52.89 -53.12
C ALA A 208 -75.91 -52.14 -53.66
N ASP A 209 -75.74 -50.89 -54.08
CA ASP A 209 -76.78 -50.09 -54.74
C ASP A 209 -77.26 -50.74 -56.04
N ARG A 210 -76.33 -51.27 -56.85
CA ARG A 210 -76.66 -51.97 -58.11
C ARG A 210 -77.45 -53.26 -57.83
N ILE A 211 -77.06 -54.05 -56.84
CA ILE A 211 -77.78 -55.27 -56.41
C ILE A 211 -79.17 -54.90 -55.87
N ALA A 212 -79.26 -53.87 -55.03
CA ALA A 212 -80.53 -53.38 -54.48
C ALA A 212 -81.47 -52.89 -55.60
N ALA A 213 -80.96 -52.16 -56.59
CA ALA A 213 -81.73 -51.72 -57.75
C ALA A 213 -82.20 -52.89 -58.63
N GLN A 214 -81.35 -53.89 -58.86
CA GLN A 214 -81.73 -55.10 -59.60
C GLN A 214 -82.77 -55.93 -58.84
N ALA A 215 -82.63 -56.07 -57.53
CA ALA A 215 -83.60 -56.74 -56.66
C ALA A 215 -84.93 -55.98 -56.60
N ALA A 216 -84.89 -54.65 -56.51
CA ALA A 216 -86.07 -53.80 -56.55
C ALA A 216 -86.78 -53.86 -57.92
N ALA A 217 -86.04 -53.88 -59.03
CA ALA A 217 -86.63 -54.07 -60.36
C ALA A 217 -87.27 -55.46 -60.53
N ALA A 218 -86.63 -56.51 -60.00
CA ALA A 218 -87.19 -57.86 -60.00
C ALA A 218 -88.42 -57.97 -59.08
N ALA A 219 -88.39 -57.33 -57.91
CA ALA A 219 -89.53 -57.27 -56.99
C ALA A 219 -90.67 -56.41 -57.55
N ALA A 220 -90.38 -55.30 -58.23
CA ALA A 220 -91.37 -54.48 -58.92
C ALA A 220 -92.03 -55.27 -60.06
N ALA A 221 -91.27 -56.00 -60.88
CA ALA A 221 -91.81 -56.89 -61.90
C ALA A 221 -92.67 -58.02 -61.30
N ALA A 222 -92.29 -58.57 -60.14
CA ALA A 222 -93.08 -59.58 -59.41
C ALA A 222 -94.32 -58.98 -58.72
N SER A 223 -94.23 -57.73 -58.27
CA SER A 223 -95.28 -56.97 -57.59
C SER A 223 -96.31 -56.42 -58.58
N GLU A 224 -95.90 -55.97 -59.75
CA GLU A 224 -96.78 -55.57 -60.86
C GLU A 224 -97.59 -56.77 -61.41
N ALA A 225 -97.07 -57.99 -61.20
CA ALA A 225 -97.78 -59.23 -61.44
C ALA A 225 -98.70 -59.68 -60.27
N ALA A 226 -98.60 -59.09 -59.07
CA ALA A 226 -99.27 -59.56 -57.84
C ALA A 226 -100.07 -58.51 -57.04
N ILE A 227 -99.98 -57.21 -57.36
CA ILE A 227 -100.68 -56.14 -56.63
C ILE A 227 -102.03 -55.86 -57.29
N ASN A 228 -103.12 -56.09 -56.55
CA ASN A 228 -104.41 -55.47 -56.85
C ASN A 228 -104.36 -54.00 -56.38
N PRO A 229 -104.50 -53.00 -57.28
CA PRO A 229 -104.38 -51.57 -56.95
C PRO A 229 -105.42 -51.06 -55.93
N ALA A 230 -106.38 -51.88 -55.51
CA ALA A 230 -107.34 -51.57 -54.46
C ALA A 230 -106.77 -51.56 -53.03
N ASN A 231 -105.51 -51.97 -52.80
CA ASN A 231 -104.99 -52.25 -51.45
C ASN A 231 -103.71 -51.50 -51.04
N LEU A 232 -103.31 -50.43 -51.76
CA LEU A 232 -102.27 -49.51 -51.28
C LEU A 232 -102.87 -48.31 -50.54
N VAL A 233 -102.27 -47.98 -49.39
CA VAL A 233 -102.60 -46.80 -48.60
C VAL A 233 -101.84 -45.61 -49.17
N HIS A 234 -102.54 -44.60 -49.68
CA HIS A 234 -101.91 -43.35 -50.12
C HIS A 234 -101.84 -42.32 -48.99
N ARG A 235 -100.76 -41.54 -48.97
CA ARG A 235 -100.69 -40.29 -48.22
C ARG A 235 -101.59 -39.26 -48.89
N THR A 236 -102.57 -38.76 -48.16
CA THR A 236 -103.16 -37.45 -48.46
C THR A 236 -102.35 -36.41 -47.70
N SER A 237 -101.49 -35.68 -48.42
CA SER A 237 -100.79 -34.48 -47.94
C SER A 237 -99.66 -34.70 -46.89
N ALA A 238 -98.96 -33.61 -46.60
CA ALA A 238 -97.58 -33.55 -46.13
C ALA A 238 -97.38 -33.80 -44.62
N GLU A 239 -96.77 -34.94 -44.23
CA GLU A 239 -96.19 -35.11 -42.89
C GLU A 239 -94.89 -35.96 -42.87
N SER A 240 -93.86 -35.50 -42.13
CA SER A 240 -92.76 -36.32 -41.61
C SER A 240 -92.54 -35.96 -40.13
N ILE A 241 -91.97 -36.88 -39.34
CA ILE A 241 -91.71 -36.69 -37.90
C ILE A 241 -90.21 -36.89 -37.65
N ALA A 242 -89.51 -35.90 -37.09
CA ALA A 242 -88.19 -36.10 -36.49
C ALA A 242 -87.82 -34.97 -35.49
N GLY A 243 -87.82 -35.28 -34.19
CA GLY A 243 -87.52 -34.33 -33.11
C GLY A 243 -86.04 -34.20 -32.77
N VAL A 244 -85.47 -33.01 -32.97
CA VAL A 244 -84.13 -32.60 -32.52
C VAL A 244 -84.25 -31.28 -31.74
N LYS A 245 -83.52 -31.13 -30.62
CA LYS A 245 -83.52 -29.91 -29.76
C LYS A 245 -82.17 -29.18 -29.79
N THR A 246 -82.19 -27.84 -29.84
CA THR A 246 -81.05 -26.91 -29.77
C THR A 246 -81.19 -25.95 -28.57
N PHE A 247 -80.09 -25.47 -27.97
CA PHE A 247 -80.11 -24.50 -26.86
C PHE A 247 -80.13 -23.06 -27.40
N ALA A 248 -80.87 -22.18 -26.71
CA ALA A 248 -81.20 -20.83 -27.18
C ALA A 248 -80.17 -19.74 -26.82
N ASP A 249 -79.32 -19.94 -25.80
CA ASP A 249 -78.36 -18.92 -25.34
C ASP A 249 -77.02 -19.53 -24.87
N SER A 250 -75.95 -18.74 -25.00
CA SER A 250 -74.60 -19.09 -24.56
C SER A 250 -74.48 -19.08 -23.01
N PRO A 251 -73.85 -20.08 -22.39
CA PRO A 251 -73.69 -20.14 -20.94
C PRO A 251 -72.74 -19.05 -20.40
N VAL A 252 -73.06 -18.48 -19.24
CA VAL A 252 -72.29 -17.41 -18.57
C VAL A 252 -71.42 -18.00 -17.46
N VAL A 253 -70.15 -17.59 -17.40
CA VAL A 253 -69.17 -18.01 -16.37
C VAL A 253 -69.04 -16.91 -15.30
N PRO A 254 -69.07 -17.22 -13.99
CA PRO A 254 -69.03 -16.22 -12.91
C PRO A 254 -67.65 -15.54 -12.76
N THR A 255 -67.63 -14.23 -12.50
CA THR A 255 -66.42 -13.42 -12.25
C THR A 255 -65.94 -13.53 -10.79
N PRO A 256 -64.65 -13.87 -10.53
CA PRO A 256 -64.09 -13.92 -9.18
C PRO A 256 -63.75 -12.52 -8.63
N SER A 257 -63.61 -12.41 -7.30
CA SER A 257 -63.17 -11.22 -6.57
C SER A 257 -61.84 -11.48 -5.83
N VAL A 258 -61.09 -10.41 -5.51
CA VAL A 258 -59.82 -10.52 -4.76
C VAL A 258 -60.07 -11.14 -3.39
N GLY A 259 -59.38 -12.24 -3.08
CA GLY A 259 -59.55 -13.01 -1.83
C GLY A 259 -60.63 -14.10 -1.87
N ASP A 260 -61.29 -14.35 -3.01
CA ASP A 260 -62.24 -15.46 -3.17
C ASP A 260 -61.48 -16.80 -3.24
N ALA A 261 -61.68 -17.66 -2.22
CA ALA A 261 -61.05 -18.98 -2.12
C ALA A 261 -61.80 -20.09 -2.89
N SER A 262 -62.84 -19.73 -3.65
CA SER A 262 -63.65 -20.69 -4.42
C SER A 262 -62.97 -21.08 -5.74
N ALA A 263 -63.17 -22.32 -6.22
CA ALA A 263 -62.68 -22.83 -7.51
C ALA A 263 -63.44 -22.25 -8.73
N LYS A 264 -63.67 -20.93 -8.76
CA LYS A 264 -64.28 -20.22 -9.89
C LYS A 264 -63.25 -20.06 -11.02
N ALA A 265 -63.70 -20.17 -12.26
CA ALA A 265 -62.86 -19.86 -13.40
C ALA A 265 -62.54 -18.35 -13.41
N ALA A 266 -61.25 -17.99 -13.45
CA ALA A 266 -60.81 -16.60 -13.54
C ALA A 266 -60.69 -16.15 -14.99
N SER A 267 -61.10 -14.91 -15.27
CA SER A 267 -60.87 -14.30 -16.58
C SER A 267 -59.40 -13.91 -16.73
N THR A 268 -58.91 -13.92 -17.97
CA THR A 268 -57.54 -13.51 -18.32
C THR A 268 -57.23 -12.08 -17.85
N ALA A 269 -58.21 -11.18 -17.91
CA ALA A 269 -58.07 -9.81 -17.44
C ALA A 269 -57.89 -9.71 -15.91
N PHE A 270 -58.57 -10.57 -15.14
CA PHE A 270 -58.41 -10.64 -13.69
C PHE A 270 -57.01 -11.12 -13.31
N VAL A 271 -56.48 -12.14 -14.00
CA VAL A 271 -55.11 -12.63 -13.77
C VAL A 271 -54.07 -11.55 -14.08
N ALA A 272 -54.18 -10.87 -15.23
CA ALA A 272 -53.24 -9.82 -15.64
C ALA A 272 -53.21 -8.59 -14.71
N ALA A 273 -54.31 -8.30 -14.01
CA ALA A 273 -54.36 -7.18 -13.06
C ALA A 273 -53.64 -7.47 -11.73
N ASN A 274 -53.54 -8.74 -11.33
CA ASN A 274 -53.05 -9.13 -10.00
C ASN A 274 -51.59 -9.63 -9.99
N PHE A 275 -51.04 -9.99 -11.15
CA PHE A 275 -49.65 -10.44 -11.31
C PHE A 275 -48.86 -9.47 -12.18
N SER A 276 -47.63 -9.20 -11.77
CA SER A 276 -46.68 -8.39 -12.55
C SER A 276 -46.21 -9.11 -13.81
N SER A 277 -46.13 -8.41 -14.94
CA SER A 277 -45.43 -8.90 -16.13
C SER A 277 -43.90 -8.78 -15.99
N ALA A 278 -43.15 -9.52 -16.82
CA ALA A 278 -41.69 -9.44 -16.86
C ALA A 278 -41.18 -8.00 -17.14
N ALA A 279 -41.89 -7.25 -17.98
CA ALA A 279 -41.55 -5.87 -18.30
C ALA A 279 -41.77 -4.90 -17.12
N GLU A 280 -42.86 -5.08 -16.36
CA GLU A 280 -43.13 -4.28 -15.16
C GLU A 280 -42.10 -4.57 -14.04
N ASN A 281 -41.66 -5.83 -13.94
CA ASN A 281 -40.59 -6.23 -13.01
C ASN A 281 -39.24 -5.61 -13.37
N ALA A 282 -38.89 -5.60 -14.65
CA ALA A 282 -37.68 -4.96 -15.13
C ALA A 282 -37.68 -3.43 -14.95
N ALA A 283 -38.86 -2.80 -15.07
CA ALA A 283 -39.03 -1.35 -14.90
C ALA A 283 -39.22 -0.90 -13.44
N GLY A 284 -39.42 -1.83 -12.50
CA GLY A 284 -39.64 -1.51 -11.08
C GLY A 284 -41.00 -0.84 -10.79
N THR A 285 -41.98 -0.94 -11.69
CA THR A 285 -43.29 -0.27 -11.59
C THR A 285 -44.37 -1.18 -11.01
N VAL A 286 -44.05 -1.92 -9.94
CA VAL A 286 -44.87 -3.06 -9.47
C VAL A 286 -45.81 -2.72 -8.30
N GLU A 287 -46.37 -1.52 -8.30
CA GLU A 287 -47.23 -1.06 -7.20
C GLU A 287 -48.55 -1.84 -7.16
N GLY A 288 -48.85 -2.47 -6.01
CA GLY A 288 -50.11 -3.18 -5.78
C GLY A 288 -50.26 -4.55 -6.48
N LYS A 289 -49.20 -5.08 -7.11
CA LYS A 289 -49.22 -6.39 -7.80
C LYS A 289 -48.35 -7.43 -7.09
N SER A 290 -48.69 -8.70 -7.25
CA SER A 290 -47.82 -9.80 -6.82
C SER A 290 -46.65 -9.94 -7.79
N VAL A 291 -45.42 -9.92 -7.26
CA VAL A 291 -44.17 -9.96 -8.03
C VAL A 291 -43.63 -11.38 -8.06
N ASP A 292 -43.16 -11.84 -9.21
CA ASP A 292 -42.37 -13.06 -9.32
C ASP A 292 -40.96 -12.82 -8.73
N PRO A 293 -40.54 -13.53 -7.66
CA PRO A 293 -39.19 -13.42 -7.11
C PRO A 293 -38.09 -13.68 -8.13
N LEU A 294 -38.35 -14.48 -9.18
CA LEU A 294 -37.37 -14.76 -10.24
C LEU A 294 -37.13 -13.52 -11.13
N GLY A 295 -38.20 -12.78 -11.47
CA GLY A 295 -38.10 -11.56 -12.28
C GLY A 295 -37.27 -10.45 -11.61
N ILE A 296 -37.30 -10.36 -10.28
CA ILE A 296 -36.43 -9.44 -9.53
C ILE A 296 -34.96 -9.87 -9.62
N ARG A 297 -34.66 -11.18 -9.58
CA ARG A 297 -33.27 -11.68 -9.68
C ARG A 297 -32.68 -11.45 -11.06
N GLU A 298 -33.48 -11.66 -12.10
CA GLU A 298 -33.08 -11.37 -13.49
C GLU A 298 -32.81 -9.88 -13.71
N ALA A 299 -33.61 -8.99 -13.11
CA ALA A 299 -33.39 -7.55 -13.17
C ALA A 299 -32.02 -7.11 -12.59
N PHE A 300 -31.50 -7.85 -11.59
CA PHE A 300 -30.15 -7.63 -11.04
C PHE A 300 -29.06 -8.47 -11.73
N ASN A 301 -29.39 -9.21 -12.79
CA ASN A 301 -28.50 -10.17 -13.46
C ASN A 301 -27.81 -11.13 -12.47
N ALA A 302 -28.52 -11.53 -11.41
CA ALA A 302 -27.98 -12.30 -10.30
C ALA A 302 -28.40 -13.78 -10.42
N ALA A 303 -27.47 -14.63 -10.85
CA ALA A 303 -27.68 -16.08 -10.92
C ALA A 303 -27.35 -16.79 -9.60
N GLY A 304 -27.92 -17.98 -9.38
CA GLY A 304 -27.63 -18.85 -8.23
C GLY A 304 -28.67 -18.77 -7.10
N THR A 305 -28.33 -19.28 -5.92
CA THR A 305 -29.23 -19.37 -4.75
C THR A 305 -28.88 -18.40 -3.62
N ALA A 306 -27.72 -17.72 -3.70
CA ALA A 306 -27.29 -16.76 -2.70
C ALA A 306 -28.25 -15.55 -2.61
N PRO A 307 -28.35 -14.89 -1.43
CA PRO A 307 -29.05 -13.62 -1.29
C PRO A 307 -28.43 -12.54 -2.20
N VAL A 308 -29.27 -11.68 -2.76
CA VAL A 308 -28.85 -10.56 -3.62
C VAL A 308 -28.72 -9.30 -2.76
N TYR A 309 -27.55 -8.68 -2.77
CA TYR A 309 -27.29 -7.40 -2.13
C TYR A 309 -26.96 -6.36 -3.21
N ALA A 310 -27.90 -5.45 -3.48
CA ALA A 310 -27.69 -4.38 -4.45
C ALA A 310 -26.80 -3.26 -3.87
N CYS A 311 -25.95 -2.69 -4.71
CA CYS A 311 -25.15 -1.50 -4.37
C CYS A 311 -26.09 -0.32 -4.08
N ARG A 312 -25.96 0.30 -2.90
CA ARG A 312 -26.83 1.42 -2.47
C ARG A 312 -26.32 2.79 -2.89
N ALA A 313 -25.02 2.91 -3.12
CA ALA A 313 -24.41 4.09 -3.71
C ALA A 313 -23.10 3.71 -4.40
N TRP A 314 -22.71 4.44 -5.44
CA TRP A 314 -21.39 4.30 -6.06
C TRP A 314 -20.94 5.61 -6.67
N VAL A 315 -19.63 5.79 -6.79
CA VAL A 315 -19.04 6.96 -7.45
C VAL A 315 -17.75 6.60 -8.16
N ASN A 316 -17.56 7.19 -9.35
CA ASN A 316 -16.29 7.29 -10.07
C ASN A 316 -15.95 8.78 -10.20
N PHE A 317 -14.79 9.19 -9.70
CA PHE A 317 -14.34 10.57 -9.80
C PHE A 317 -12.85 10.66 -10.13
N ASN A 318 -12.46 11.83 -10.66
CA ASN A 318 -11.06 12.22 -10.81
C ASN A 318 -10.63 13.00 -9.56
N GLY A 319 -9.61 12.52 -8.84
CA GLY A 319 -9.04 13.21 -7.69
C GLY A 319 -7.98 14.26 -8.05
N THR A 320 -7.44 14.24 -9.27
CA THR A 320 -6.36 15.15 -9.69
C THR A 320 -6.89 16.46 -10.27
N GLY A 321 -6.16 17.56 -10.01
CA GLY A 321 -6.55 18.89 -10.47
C GLY A 321 -7.80 19.38 -9.74
N THR A 322 -8.88 19.63 -10.47
CA THR A 322 -10.19 19.93 -9.86
C THR A 322 -10.99 18.63 -9.76
N VAL A 323 -11.41 18.27 -8.54
CA VAL A 323 -12.21 17.07 -8.31
C VAL A 323 -13.50 17.11 -9.13
N ALA A 324 -13.73 16.06 -9.92
CA ALA A 324 -14.90 15.95 -10.79
C ALA A 324 -15.47 14.53 -10.81
N ILE A 325 -16.78 14.41 -10.60
CA ILE A 325 -17.51 13.14 -10.70
C ILE A 325 -17.67 12.79 -12.19
N ARG A 326 -17.24 11.59 -12.58
CA ARG A 326 -17.44 11.04 -13.93
C ARG A 326 -18.73 10.24 -14.06
N GLY A 327 -19.15 9.63 -12.96
CA GLY A 327 -20.41 8.88 -12.88
C GLY A 327 -20.73 8.57 -11.42
N SER A 328 -22.01 8.49 -11.09
CA SER A 328 -22.44 8.12 -9.75
C SER A 328 -23.86 7.57 -9.71
N GLY A 329 -24.16 6.85 -8.62
CA GLY A 329 -25.51 6.48 -8.21
C GLY A 329 -25.67 6.81 -6.74
N ASN A 330 -26.71 7.58 -6.39
CA ASN A 330 -27.00 8.02 -5.02
C ASN A 330 -25.85 8.83 -4.33
N VAL A 331 -25.04 9.55 -5.10
CA VAL A 331 -24.00 10.47 -4.57
C VAL A 331 -24.28 11.87 -5.11
N SER A 332 -24.32 12.87 -4.23
CA SER A 332 -24.63 14.26 -4.59
C SER A 332 -23.37 15.08 -4.89
N SER A 333 -22.26 14.84 -4.17
CA SER A 333 -21.03 15.61 -4.31
C SER A 333 -19.82 14.92 -3.68
N ILE A 334 -18.63 15.28 -4.15
CA ILE A 334 -17.35 15.00 -3.50
C ILE A 334 -16.81 16.31 -2.93
N THR A 335 -16.48 16.33 -1.65
CA THR A 335 -15.76 17.43 -1.01
C THR A 335 -14.29 17.07 -0.92
N ASP A 336 -13.44 17.85 -1.57
CA ASP A 336 -11.98 17.79 -1.40
C ASP A 336 -11.59 18.51 -0.09
N THR A 337 -10.97 17.78 0.82
CA THR A 337 -10.54 18.30 2.14
C THR A 337 -9.02 18.42 2.26
N GLY A 338 -8.30 18.09 1.19
CA GLY A 338 -6.85 18.04 1.15
C GLY A 338 -6.36 16.94 0.22
N VAL A 339 -5.05 16.93 -0.04
CA VAL A 339 -4.40 15.97 -0.94
C VAL A 339 -4.76 14.54 -0.56
N GLY A 340 -5.43 13.83 -1.45
CA GLY A 340 -5.87 12.45 -1.28
C GLY A 340 -6.85 12.23 -0.13
N ASP A 341 -7.60 13.24 0.34
CA ASP A 341 -8.62 13.10 1.39
C ASP A 341 -9.95 13.72 0.94
N TYR A 342 -10.95 12.86 0.72
CA TYR A 342 -12.23 13.23 0.12
C TYR A 342 -13.41 12.80 0.99
N VAL A 343 -14.48 13.59 0.98
CA VAL A 343 -15.78 13.23 1.56
C VAL A 343 -16.80 13.01 0.45
N VAL A 344 -17.30 11.78 0.35
CA VAL A 344 -18.41 11.41 -0.53
C VAL A 344 -19.72 11.72 0.18
N ASN A 345 -20.56 12.57 -0.41
CA ASN A 345 -21.86 12.94 0.14
C ASN A 345 -22.97 12.18 -0.59
N PHE A 346 -23.86 11.52 0.14
CA PHE A 346 -24.99 10.77 -0.42
C PHE A 346 -26.17 11.69 -0.74
N MET A 347 -26.88 11.39 -1.84
CA MET A 347 -28.10 12.11 -2.20
C MET A 347 -29.28 11.70 -1.31
N ALA A 348 -29.44 10.39 -1.06
CA ALA A 348 -30.35 9.82 -0.10
C ALA A 348 -29.54 9.07 0.97
N ALA A 349 -29.85 9.35 2.24
CA ALA A 349 -29.12 8.80 3.38
C ALA A 349 -29.21 7.27 3.45
N MET A 350 -28.11 6.62 3.82
CA MET A 350 -28.09 5.21 4.20
C MET A 350 -28.94 4.99 5.45
N PRO A 351 -29.55 3.79 5.62
CA PRO A 351 -30.39 3.50 6.79
C PRO A 351 -29.69 3.67 8.15
N ASP A 352 -28.40 3.33 8.21
CA ASP A 352 -27.53 3.50 9.38
C ASP A 352 -26.06 3.60 8.93
N ALA A 353 -25.15 3.87 9.86
CA ALA A 353 -23.71 4.03 9.60
C ALA A 353 -22.94 2.71 9.44
N ASN A 354 -23.57 1.54 9.65
CA ASN A 354 -22.92 0.23 9.56
C ASN A 354 -22.99 -0.33 8.13
N TYR A 355 -22.59 0.46 7.14
CA TYR A 355 -22.48 0.03 5.75
C TYR A 355 -21.05 -0.36 5.39
N SER A 356 -20.90 -1.20 4.38
CA SER A 356 -19.60 -1.61 3.83
C SER A 356 -19.26 -0.76 2.62
N ALA A 357 -18.07 -0.18 2.61
CA ALA A 357 -17.53 0.57 1.49
C ALA A 357 -16.30 -0.18 0.94
N THR A 358 -16.26 -0.35 -0.38
CA THR A 358 -15.12 -0.93 -1.08
C THR A 358 -14.75 -0.05 -2.25
N GLY A 359 -13.45 0.09 -2.53
CA GLY A 359 -12.99 0.97 -3.59
C GLY A 359 -11.62 0.60 -4.11
N MET A 360 -11.35 1.11 -5.31
CA MET A 360 -10.07 0.98 -5.99
C MET A 360 -9.69 2.35 -6.55
N ALA A 361 -8.39 2.63 -6.56
CA ALA A 361 -7.87 3.80 -7.23
C ALA A 361 -6.70 3.44 -8.14
N SER A 362 -6.47 4.24 -9.18
CA SER A 362 -5.32 4.09 -10.09
C SER A 362 -4.70 5.42 -10.51
N THR A 363 -3.41 5.36 -10.85
CA THR A 363 -2.64 6.48 -11.44
C THR A 363 -2.65 6.38 -12.96
N ASP A 364 -2.47 7.52 -13.63
CA ASP A 364 -2.34 7.58 -15.10
C ASP A 364 -0.91 7.23 -15.59
N SER A 365 0.06 7.08 -14.68
CA SER A 365 1.45 6.78 -15.01
C SER A 365 1.78 5.29 -14.95
N THR A 366 2.46 4.78 -15.98
CA THR A 366 3.09 3.45 -16.04
C THR A 366 4.47 3.38 -15.35
N THR A 367 4.98 4.48 -14.81
CA THR A 367 6.34 4.56 -14.25
C THR A 367 6.34 4.32 -12.73
N GLY A 368 6.69 3.10 -12.33
CA GLY A 368 7.41 2.83 -11.06
C GLY A 368 6.60 2.52 -9.78
N GLY A 369 6.47 1.23 -9.47
CA GLY A 369 6.83 0.66 -8.17
C GLY A 369 5.77 0.50 -7.07
N GLN A 370 4.76 1.36 -6.97
CA GLN A 370 3.80 1.31 -5.84
C GLN A 370 2.35 1.26 -6.31
N MET A 371 1.57 0.34 -5.72
CA MET A 371 0.17 0.17 -6.08
C MET A 371 -0.68 1.25 -5.39
N PRO A 372 -1.45 2.05 -6.14
CA PRO A 372 -2.40 2.99 -5.56
C PRO A 372 -3.45 2.24 -4.73
N SER A 373 -3.87 2.87 -3.64
CA SER A 373 -4.85 2.27 -2.73
C SER A 373 -5.85 3.29 -2.21
N VAL A 374 -6.99 2.75 -1.78
CA VAL A 374 -8.08 3.45 -1.14
C VAL A 374 -8.14 2.96 0.30
N TRP A 375 -8.19 3.87 1.26
CA TRP A 375 -8.30 3.54 2.68
C TRP A 375 -9.51 4.22 3.31
N THR A 376 -10.07 3.52 4.28
CA THR A 376 -11.16 4.00 5.12
C THR A 376 -10.58 4.68 6.36
N ILE A 377 -11.31 5.61 6.95
CA ILE A 377 -11.00 6.15 8.28
C ILE A 377 -12.10 5.63 9.21
N ASP A 378 -11.71 4.87 10.23
CA ASP A 378 -12.62 4.07 11.09
C ASP A 378 -13.65 4.88 11.91
N SER A 379 -13.75 6.20 11.74
CA SER A 379 -14.60 7.07 12.57
C SER A 379 -15.47 8.08 11.81
N THR A 380 -15.52 8.05 10.47
CA THR A 380 -16.25 9.09 9.70
C THR A 380 -17.39 8.57 8.83
N GLN A 381 -17.85 7.32 9.03
CA GLN A 381 -19.04 6.81 8.36
C GLN A 381 -20.29 7.41 9.00
N THR A 382 -21.03 8.20 8.24
CA THR A 382 -22.35 8.70 8.63
C THR A 382 -23.39 8.23 7.64
N THR A 383 -24.67 8.33 7.99
CA THR A 383 -25.76 7.98 7.06
C THR A 383 -25.77 8.85 5.81
N SER A 384 -25.20 10.07 5.85
CA SER A 384 -25.21 11.02 4.74
C SER A 384 -23.86 11.18 4.04
N ALA A 385 -22.77 10.69 4.61
CA ALA A 385 -21.44 10.91 4.06
C ALA A 385 -20.44 9.82 4.45
N TYR A 386 -19.42 9.67 3.61
CA TYR A 386 -18.31 8.74 3.77
C TYR A 386 -16.97 9.41 3.46
N GLN A 387 -16.04 9.38 4.40
CA GLN A 387 -14.68 9.89 4.17
C GLN A 387 -13.77 8.79 3.62
N VAL A 388 -12.99 9.13 2.60
CA VAL A 388 -12.09 8.22 1.90
C VAL A 388 -10.74 8.88 1.68
N ARG A 389 -9.68 8.09 1.85
CA ARG A 389 -8.32 8.50 1.52
C ARG A 389 -7.76 7.74 0.34
N THR A 390 -7.00 8.42 -0.49
CA THR A 390 -6.25 7.85 -1.60
C THR A 390 -4.79 8.20 -1.52
N GLY A 391 -3.96 7.32 -2.05
CA GLY A 391 -2.52 7.55 -2.06
C GLY A 391 -1.76 6.32 -2.44
N LYS A 392 -0.47 6.33 -2.13
CA LYS A 392 0.43 5.19 -2.36
C LYS A 392 0.94 4.72 -1.00
N PRO A 393 0.83 3.43 -0.65
CA PRO A 393 1.30 2.94 0.63
C PRO A 393 2.83 3.05 0.71
N SER A 394 3.33 3.33 1.91
CA SER A 394 4.77 3.27 2.18
C SER A 394 5.21 1.80 2.21
N ILE A 395 6.04 1.41 1.24
CA ILE A 395 6.65 0.08 1.18
C ILE A 395 8.11 0.20 1.63
N PRO A 396 8.64 -0.73 2.46
CA PRO A 396 10.04 -0.73 2.85
C PRO A 396 10.97 -0.76 1.61
N GLY A 397 11.97 0.12 1.57
CA GLY A 397 12.96 0.18 0.48
C GLY A 397 12.59 1.06 -0.72
N VAL A 398 11.44 1.73 -0.70
CA VAL A 398 11.06 2.80 -1.65
C VAL A 398 10.80 4.09 -0.87
N ALA A 399 11.00 5.25 -1.51
CA ALA A 399 10.67 6.53 -0.89
C ALA A 399 9.22 6.53 -0.40
N ALA A 400 8.99 6.99 0.83
CA ALA A 400 7.65 7.08 1.40
C ALA A 400 6.80 8.00 0.53
N GLN A 401 5.73 7.45 -0.03
CA GLN A 401 4.69 8.22 -0.69
C GLN A 401 3.51 8.28 0.29
N GLY A 402 2.91 9.46 0.42
CA GLY A 402 1.82 9.73 1.35
C GLY A 402 0.45 9.66 0.68
N LEU A 403 -0.49 10.40 1.27
CA LEU A 403 -1.75 10.73 0.61
C LEU A 403 -1.44 11.43 -0.73
N ALA A 404 -2.18 11.05 -1.76
CA ALA A 404 -1.99 11.58 -3.09
C ALA A 404 -3.31 11.55 -3.85
N ASP A 405 -3.49 12.57 -4.68
CA ASP A 405 -4.60 12.63 -5.61
C ASP A 405 -4.41 11.60 -6.73
N LEU A 406 -5.43 10.77 -6.93
CA LEU A 406 -5.41 9.70 -7.92
C LEU A 406 -6.41 9.98 -9.04
N VAL A 407 -6.03 9.61 -10.27
CA VAL A 407 -6.77 9.99 -11.48
C VAL A 407 -8.07 9.20 -11.59
N ASN A 408 -8.08 7.94 -11.17
CA ASN A 408 -9.29 7.13 -11.17
C ASN A 408 -9.56 6.67 -9.75
N VAL A 409 -10.67 7.11 -9.14
CA VAL A 409 -11.13 6.63 -7.85
C VAL A 409 -12.54 6.10 -8.01
N ASN A 410 -12.75 4.83 -7.66
CA ASN A 410 -14.03 4.14 -7.76
C ASN A 410 -14.39 3.58 -6.40
N ILE A 411 -15.60 3.86 -5.91
CA ILE A 411 -16.08 3.39 -4.62
C ILE A 411 -17.52 2.91 -4.75
N ALA A 412 -17.83 1.77 -4.14
CA ALA A 412 -19.16 1.19 -4.04
C ALA A 412 -19.54 0.95 -2.58
N PHE A 413 -20.82 1.16 -2.26
CA PHE A 413 -21.37 1.11 -0.91
C PHE A 413 -22.49 0.06 -0.83
N PHE A 414 -22.40 -0.85 0.14
CA PHE A 414 -23.34 -1.94 0.38
C PHE A 414 -23.86 -1.89 1.82
N ARG A 415 -25.11 -2.30 2.05
CA ARG A 415 -25.70 -2.35 3.39
C ARG A 415 -26.48 -3.63 3.62
#